data_AF-A0AAW6IYS2-F1
#
_entry.id   AF-A0AAW6IYS2-F1
#
_cell.length_a   1.000
_cell.length_b   1.000
_cell.length_c   1.000
_cell.angle_alpha   90.00
_cell.angle_beta   90.00
_cell.angle_gamma   90.00
#
_symmetry.space_group_name_H-M   'P 1'
#
loop_
_entity.id
_entity.type
_entity.pdbx_description
1 polymer ?
#
loop_
_entity_poly.entity_id
_entity_poly.type
_entity_poly.pdbx_seq_one_letter_code
_entity_poly.pdbx_strand_id
1 'polypeptide(L)'
;MSELTKEQVAEYLARHPDFLIEQPELLAQLELHHKTQGATSLVHIQQRQLREHNTQLKNQIHSMSEHATQNELVYRLFSQCHRQLWTNYDFNTLAANLRNIICTSPHISECRLVKYNNTLDGLIEHRLSQFGHYLGRVNQQERELLFCENTQSSAIYLIGCAEKPVAILAFGSHDENHFEPAQDNLFVLDFVHALQLRLLELA
;
A
#
# COMPACT_ATOMS: atom_id res chain seq x y z
N MET A 1 -1.78 -51.53 39.05
CA MET A 1 -1.23 -50.74 37.94
C MET A 1 0.17 -50.34 38.35
N SER A 2 1.18 -50.56 37.50
CA SER A 2 2.57 -50.27 37.85
C SER A 2 2.74 -48.78 38.14
N GLU A 3 3.25 -48.44 39.34
CA GLU A 3 3.58 -47.07 39.68
C GLU A 3 4.71 -46.57 38.77
N LEU A 4 4.42 -45.53 37.99
CA LEU A 4 5.43 -44.86 37.18
C LEU A 4 6.44 -44.16 38.11
N THR A 5 7.73 -44.40 37.90
CA THR A 5 8.75 -43.69 38.66
C THR A 5 8.92 -42.26 38.14
N LYS A 6 9.41 -41.37 39.01
CA LYS A 6 9.65 -39.97 38.67
C LYS A 6 10.60 -39.83 37.48
N GLU A 7 11.60 -40.70 37.36
CA GLU A 7 12.53 -40.69 36.22
C GLU A 7 11.84 -41.03 34.90
N GLN A 8 10.91 -41.98 34.91
CA GLN A 8 10.17 -42.38 33.72
C GLN A 8 9.25 -41.27 33.21
N VAL A 9 8.60 -40.54 34.13
CA VAL A 9 7.76 -39.38 33.77
C VAL A 9 8.61 -38.22 33.23
N ALA A 10 9.76 -37.97 33.85
CA ALA A 10 10.68 -36.91 33.39
C ALA A 10 11.26 -37.22 32.00
N GLU A 11 11.67 -38.45 31.75
CA GLU A 11 12.20 -38.87 30.46
C GLU A 11 11.12 -38.86 29.36
N TYR A 12 9.88 -39.21 29.71
CA TYR A 12 8.74 -39.11 28.80
C TYR A 12 8.47 -37.67 28.36
N LEU A 13 8.41 -36.72 29.31
CA LEU A 13 8.21 -35.30 29.01
C LEU A 13 9.38 -34.68 28.24
N ALA A 14 10.63 -35.11 28.52
CA ALA A 14 11.80 -34.65 27.79
C ALA A 14 11.80 -35.12 26.32
N ARG A 15 11.27 -36.31 26.04
CA ARG A 15 11.14 -36.85 24.68
C ARG A 15 9.93 -36.30 23.92
N HIS A 16 8.94 -35.74 24.62
CA HIS A 16 7.71 -35.17 24.05
C HIS A 16 7.46 -33.74 24.57
N PRO A 17 8.23 -32.73 24.10
CA PRO A 17 8.13 -31.36 24.60
C PRO A 17 6.78 -30.68 24.32
N ASP A 18 6.07 -31.12 23.28
CA ASP A 18 4.77 -30.55 22.87
C ASP A 18 3.59 -31.15 23.64
N PHE A 19 3.81 -32.21 24.42
CA PHE A 19 2.76 -32.96 25.13
C PHE A 19 1.89 -32.06 26.05
N LEU A 20 2.52 -31.07 26.69
CA LEU A 20 1.83 -30.12 27.58
C LEU A 20 1.09 -29.02 26.82
N ILE A 21 1.45 -28.77 25.56
CA ILE A 21 0.75 -27.84 24.66
C ILE A 21 -0.50 -28.54 24.10
N GLU A 22 -0.39 -29.84 23.79
CA GLU A 22 -1.48 -30.68 23.27
C GLU A 22 -2.52 -31.06 24.34
N GLN A 23 -2.15 -30.99 25.62
CA GLN A 23 -3.03 -31.30 26.76
C GLN A 23 -3.18 -30.09 27.71
N PRO A 24 -3.83 -29.00 27.27
CA PRO A 24 -3.94 -27.76 28.04
C PRO A 24 -4.75 -27.91 29.33
N GLU A 25 -5.70 -28.87 29.39
CA GLU A 25 -6.45 -29.16 30.62
C GLU A 25 -5.56 -29.81 31.70
N LEU A 26 -4.61 -30.65 31.30
CA LEU A 26 -3.63 -31.25 32.22
C LEU A 26 -2.70 -30.16 32.79
N LEU A 27 -2.31 -29.20 31.95
CA LEU A 27 -1.50 -28.06 32.36
C LEU A 27 -2.26 -27.14 33.34
N ALA A 28 -3.57 -26.95 33.12
CA ALA A 28 -4.41 -26.17 34.02
C ALA A 28 -4.62 -26.86 35.39
N GLN A 29 -4.59 -28.19 35.43
CA GLN A 29 -4.71 -28.99 36.66
C GLN A 29 -3.37 -29.21 37.37
N LEU A 30 -2.25 -29.14 36.63
CA LEU A 30 -0.89 -29.11 37.17
C LEU A 30 -0.61 -27.73 37.79
N GLU A 31 -1.29 -27.42 38.90
CA GLU A 31 -0.91 -26.29 39.74
C GLU A 31 0.50 -26.56 40.29
N LEU A 32 1.50 -25.99 39.63
CA LEU A 32 2.91 -26.04 40.01
C LEU A 32 3.10 -25.28 41.32
N HIS A 33 2.79 -25.96 42.42
CA HIS A 33 3.06 -25.49 43.78
C HIS A 33 4.56 -25.57 44.07
N HIS A 34 5.35 -24.69 43.45
CA HIS A 34 6.71 -24.44 43.90
C HIS A 34 6.68 -23.35 44.97
N LYS A 35 6.77 -23.77 46.24
CA LYS A 35 7.01 -22.89 47.40
C LYS A 35 8.47 -22.39 47.38
N THR A 36 8.80 -21.53 46.42
CA THR A 36 9.98 -20.66 46.46
C THR A 36 9.63 -19.31 45.82
N GLN A 37 9.14 -18.42 46.68
CA GLN A 37 9.07 -16.95 46.60
C GLN A 37 8.57 -16.30 45.29
N GLY A 38 7.44 -15.59 45.42
CA GLY A 38 6.63 -14.95 44.38
C GLY A 38 7.26 -13.84 43.50
N ALA A 39 8.59 -13.80 43.37
CA ALA A 39 9.29 -12.88 42.47
C ALA A 39 9.44 -13.42 41.03
N THR A 40 9.40 -14.74 40.81
CA THR A 40 9.64 -15.34 39.47
C THR A 40 8.44 -15.20 38.54
N SER A 41 7.21 -15.24 39.05
CA SER A 41 5.97 -15.13 38.25
C SER A 41 5.84 -13.76 37.55
N LEU A 42 6.09 -12.67 38.28
CA LEU A 42 6.06 -11.31 37.71
C LEU A 42 7.17 -11.10 36.67
N VAL A 43 8.37 -11.65 36.90
CA VAL A 43 9.48 -11.58 35.93
C VAL A 43 9.13 -12.33 34.65
N HIS A 44 8.49 -13.51 34.73
CA HIS A 44 8.02 -14.22 33.55
C HIS A 44 6.91 -13.47 32.79
N ILE A 45 5.97 -12.84 33.50
CA ILE A 45 4.92 -12.00 32.88
C ILE A 45 5.55 -10.76 32.21
N GLN A 46 6.48 -10.08 32.88
CA GLN A 46 7.21 -8.93 32.32
C GLN A 46 8.06 -9.35 31.11
N GLN A 47 8.72 -10.51 31.16
CA GLN A 47 9.50 -11.03 30.03
C GLN A 47 8.60 -11.36 28.84
N ARG A 48 7.41 -11.90 29.08
CA ARG A 48 6.40 -12.14 28.04
C ARG A 48 5.93 -10.83 27.42
N GLN A 49 5.55 -9.84 28.23
CA GLN A 49 5.14 -8.52 27.75
C GLN A 49 6.25 -7.83 26.95
N LEU A 50 7.51 -7.91 27.41
CA LEU A 50 8.66 -7.37 26.68
C LEU A 50 8.87 -8.08 25.34
N ARG A 51 8.68 -9.40 25.26
CA ARG A 51 8.75 -10.14 24.00
C ARG A 51 7.63 -9.74 23.05
N GLU A 52 6.39 -9.65 23.54
CA GLU A 52 5.23 -9.20 22.77
C GLU A 52 5.46 -7.78 22.22
N HIS A 53 5.93 -6.86 23.06
CA HIS A 53 6.25 -5.50 22.65
C HIS A 53 7.42 -5.45 21.65
N ASN A 54 8.46 -6.26 21.85
CA ASN A 54 9.57 -6.34 20.90
C ASN A 54 9.11 -6.85 19.53
N THR A 55 8.21 -7.84 19.50
CA THR A 55 7.60 -8.33 18.26
C THR A 55 6.75 -7.26 17.59
N GLN A 56 5.94 -6.51 18.35
CA GLN A 56 5.16 -5.39 17.83
C GLN A 56 6.07 -4.31 17.21
N LEU A 57 7.13 -3.91 17.91
CA LEU A 57 8.11 -2.94 17.40
C LEU A 57 8.81 -3.43 16.14
N LYS A 58 9.20 -4.71 16.08
CA LYS A 58 9.78 -5.31 14.88
C LYS A 58 8.82 -5.25 13.69
N ASN A 59 7.54 -5.56 13.91
CA ASN A 59 6.53 -5.48 12.86
C ASN A 59 6.31 -4.03 12.40
N GLN A 60 6.32 -3.07 13.31
CA GLN A 60 6.23 -1.64 12.98
C GLN A 60 7.43 -1.17 12.14
N ILE A 61 8.65 -1.55 12.52
CA ILE A 61 9.86 -1.24 11.75
C ILE A 61 9.78 -1.84 10.35
N HIS A 62 9.31 -3.08 10.25
CA HIS A 62 9.15 -3.77 8.97
C HIS A 62 8.17 -3.01 8.06
N SER A 63 6.98 -2.68 8.56
CA SER A 63 5.98 -1.90 7.82
C SER A 63 6.51 -0.51 7.42
N MET A 64 7.23 0.18 8.30
CA MET A 64 7.84 1.47 7.97
C MET A 64 8.91 1.34 6.88
N SER A 65 9.69 0.26 6.89
CA SER A 65 10.65 -0.05 5.83
C SER A 65 9.96 -0.33 4.50
N GLU A 66 8.85 -1.08 4.50
CA GLU A 66 8.04 -1.33 3.30
C GLU A 66 7.52 -0.02 2.72
N HIS A 67 6.91 0.85 3.54
CA HIS A 67 6.45 2.16 3.10
C HIS A 67 7.57 3.04 2.56
N ALA A 68 8.75 3.04 3.19
CA ALA A 68 9.91 3.80 2.70
C ALA A 68 10.33 3.32 1.31
N THR A 69 10.37 2.00 1.07
CA THR A 69 10.71 1.45 -0.25
C THR A 69 9.67 1.76 -1.32
N GLN A 70 8.38 1.73 -0.97
CA GLN A 70 7.29 2.14 -1.86
C GLN A 70 7.39 3.63 -2.21
N ASN A 71 7.62 4.49 -1.21
CA ASN A 71 7.77 5.93 -1.42
C ASN A 71 8.99 6.27 -2.29
N GLU A 72 10.11 5.57 -2.09
CA GLU A 72 11.30 5.74 -2.93
C GLU A 72 11.02 5.36 -4.39
N LEU A 73 10.27 4.28 -4.61
CA LEU A 73 9.86 3.86 -5.95
C LEU A 73 8.99 4.93 -6.63
N VAL A 74 7.97 5.43 -5.94
CA VAL A 74 7.09 6.51 -6.44
C VAL A 74 7.93 7.75 -6.80
N TYR A 75 8.78 8.20 -5.88
CA TYR A 75 9.66 9.35 -6.13
C TYR A 75 10.56 9.14 -7.35
N ARG A 76 11.17 7.95 -7.49
CA ARG A 76 12.05 7.62 -8.61
C ARG A 76 11.32 7.68 -9.95
N LEU A 77 10.09 7.16 -10.01
CA LEU A 77 9.25 7.18 -11.21
C LEU A 77 8.88 8.61 -11.61
N PHE A 78 8.40 9.41 -10.67
CA PHE A 78 8.04 10.81 -10.96
C PHE A 78 9.25 11.68 -11.29
N SER A 79 10.41 11.44 -10.66
CA SER A 79 11.67 12.09 -11.03
C SER A 79 12.07 11.77 -12.49
N GLN A 80 11.88 10.52 -12.94
CA GLN A 80 12.08 10.14 -14.34
C GLN A 80 11.08 10.84 -15.27
N CYS A 81 9.79 10.88 -14.89
CA CYS A 81 8.75 11.57 -15.65
C CYS A 81 9.05 13.07 -15.80
N HIS A 82 9.48 13.74 -14.73
CA HIS A 82 9.90 15.15 -14.78
C HIS A 82 11.01 15.40 -15.80
N ARG A 83 11.99 14.51 -15.91
CA ARG A 83 13.04 14.63 -16.93
C ARG A 83 12.47 14.51 -18.34
N GLN A 84 11.48 13.63 -18.55
CA GLN A 84 10.84 13.46 -19.86
C GLN A 84 9.99 14.64 -20.31
N LEU A 85 9.54 15.51 -19.39
CA LEU A 85 8.80 16.72 -19.77
C LEU A 85 9.64 17.64 -20.67
N TRP A 86 10.95 17.69 -20.45
CA TRP A 86 11.86 18.62 -21.13
C TRP A 86 12.53 18.05 -22.38
N THR A 87 12.45 16.74 -22.60
CA THR A 87 13.10 16.08 -23.75
C THR A 87 12.18 15.84 -24.93
N ASN A 88 10.86 15.99 -24.75
CA ASN A 88 9.84 15.66 -25.76
C ASN A 88 9.09 16.91 -26.24
N TYR A 89 8.72 16.92 -27.53
CA TYR A 89 8.13 18.07 -28.22
C TYR A 89 6.70 17.82 -28.73
N ASP A 90 6.14 16.64 -28.51
CA ASP A 90 4.76 16.33 -28.89
C ASP A 90 4.02 15.58 -27.77
N PHE A 91 2.72 15.82 -27.72
CA PHE A 91 1.84 15.27 -26.68
C PHE A 91 1.79 13.74 -26.70
N ASN A 92 1.79 13.12 -27.88
CA ASN A 92 1.61 11.68 -28.00
C ASN A 92 2.86 10.93 -27.54
N THR A 93 4.05 11.39 -27.92
CA THR A 93 5.31 10.83 -27.42
C THR A 93 5.45 11.04 -25.92
N LEU A 94 5.06 12.21 -25.40
CA LEU A 94 5.05 12.44 -23.96
C LEU A 94 4.12 11.45 -23.24
N ALA A 95 2.88 11.29 -23.70
CA ALA A 95 1.91 10.35 -23.14
C ALA A 95 2.44 8.90 -23.16
N ALA A 96 3.05 8.48 -24.27
CA ALA A 96 3.65 7.15 -24.42
C ALA A 96 4.83 6.94 -23.46
N ASN A 97 5.71 7.93 -23.32
CA ASN A 97 6.86 7.86 -22.42
C ASN A 97 6.44 7.81 -20.95
N LEU A 98 5.47 8.64 -20.55
CA LEU A 98 4.91 8.58 -19.19
C LEU A 98 4.33 7.20 -18.89
N ARG A 99 3.53 6.65 -19.82
CA ARG A 99 3.01 5.29 -19.69
C ARG A 99 4.12 4.27 -19.52
N ASN A 100 5.15 4.32 -20.37
CA ASN A 100 6.25 3.37 -20.35
C ASN A 100 7.03 3.42 -19.03
N ILE A 101 7.19 4.60 -18.42
CA ILE A 101 7.87 4.75 -17.12
C ILE A 101 6.96 4.26 -16.00
N ILE A 102 5.74 4.76 -15.91
CA ILE A 102 4.84 4.52 -14.78
C ILE A 102 4.40 3.05 -14.70
N CYS A 103 4.14 2.41 -15.85
CA CYS A 103 3.78 0.98 -15.91
C CYS A 103 4.97 0.04 -15.65
N THR A 104 6.17 0.55 -15.34
CA THR A 104 7.23 -0.31 -14.76
C THR A 104 6.95 -0.67 -13.31
N SER A 105 6.07 0.09 -12.63
CA SER A 105 5.58 -0.27 -11.30
C SER A 105 4.65 -1.48 -11.39
N PRO A 106 4.87 -2.54 -10.60
CA PRO A 106 4.02 -3.72 -10.63
C PRO A 106 2.59 -3.46 -10.14
N HIS A 107 2.38 -2.37 -9.40
CA HIS A 107 1.07 -2.02 -8.83
C HIS A 107 0.20 -1.16 -9.77
N ILE A 108 0.77 -0.64 -10.86
CA ILE A 108 0.06 0.21 -11.81
C ILE A 108 -0.15 -0.56 -13.12
N SER A 109 -1.40 -0.86 -13.45
CA SER A 109 -1.75 -1.58 -14.68
C SER A 109 -1.84 -0.65 -15.89
N GLU A 110 -2.28 0.60 -15.67
CA GLU A 110 -2.50 1.56 -16.74
C GLU A 110 -2.07 2.97 -16.36
N CYS A 111 -1.54 3.69 -17.35
CA CYS A 111 -1.29 5.11 -17.28
C CYS A 111 -1.69 5.75 -18.60
N ARG A 112 -2.56 6.77 -18.55
CA ARG A 112 -3.02 7.49 -19.74
C ARG A 112 -2.95 9.00 -19.51
N LEU A 113 -2.40 9.69 -20.49
CA LEU A 113 -2.46 11.13 -20.61
C LEU A 113 -3.35 11.46 -21.81
N VAL A 114 -4.51 12.07 -21.56
CA VAL A 114 -5.56 12.30 -22.56
C VAL A 114 -5.82 13.79 -22.69
N LYS A 115 -5.84 14.32 -23.93
CA LYS A 115 -6.21 15.72 -24.16
C LYS A 115 -7.68 15.93 -23.79
N TYR A 116 -8.01 17.10 -23.26
CA TYR A 116 -9.38 17.44 -22.97
C TYR A 116 -10.27 17.38 -24.22
N ASN A 117 -11.48 16.86 -24.04
CA ASN A 117 -12.56 16.84 -25.01
C ASN A 117 -13.91 16.89 -24.28
N ASN A 118 -14.99 17.25 -24.98
CA ASN A 118 -16.32 17.40 -24.39
C ASN A 118 -16.91 16.08 -23.84
N THR A 119 -16.33 14.92 -24.19
CA THR A 119 -16.79 13.63 -23.63
C THR A 119 -16.37 13.46 -22.16
N LEU A 120 -15.40 14.25 -21.69
CA LEU A 120 -14.90 14.20 -20.32
C LEU A 120 -15.64 15.15 -19.37
N ASP A 121 -16.57 15.98 -19.87
CA ASP A 121 -17.27 17.00 -19.07
C ASP A 121 -17.99 16.39 -17.87
N GLY A 122 -18.74 15.30 -18.08
CA GLY A 122 -19.43 14.59 -16.99
C GLY A 122 -18.46 14.04 -15.93
N LEU A 123 -17.29 13.56 -16.33
CA LEU A 123 -16.28 13.07 -15.41
C LEU A 123 -15.66 14.21 -14.59
N ILE A 124 -15.38 15.35 -15.23
CA ILE A 124 -14.83 16.53 -14.56
C ILE A 124 -15.84 17.09 -13.55
N GLU A 125 -17.10 17.26 -13.94
CA GLU A 125 -18.15 17.80 -13.08
C GLU A 125 -18.40 16.91 -11.86
N HIS A 126 -18.51 15.59 -12.06
CA HIS A 126 -18.86 14.65 -10.99
C HIS A 126 -17.70 14.29 -10.05
N ARG A 127 -16.45 14.30 -10.52
CA ARG A 127 -15.29 13.81 -9.74
C ARG A 127 -14.24 14.87 -9.44
N LEU A 128 -14.02 15.81 -10.35
CA LEU A 128 -12.84 16.68 -10.33
C LEU A 128 -13.18 18.15 -10.01
N SER A 129 -14.47 18.49 -9.86
CA SER A 129 -14.94 19.87 -9.66
C SER A 129 -14.41 20.52 -8.38
N GLN A 130 -14.19 19.75 -7.31
CA GLN A 130 -13.81 20.31 -6.01
C GLN A 130 -12.29 20.39 -5.80
N PHE A 131 -11.55 19.32 -6.13
CA PHE A 131 -10.12 19.20 -5.82
C PHE A 131 -9.23 19.04 -7.06
N GLY A 132 -9.81 18.96 -8.25
CA GLY A 132 -9.06 18.70 -9.48
C GLY A 132 -8.44 17.30 -9.57
N HIS A 133 -8.72 16.42 -8.62
CA HIS A 133 -8.24 15.04 -8.63
C HIS A 133 -9.22 14.10 -7.90
N TYR A 134 -9.14 12.82 -8.22
CA TYR A 134 -9.94 11.74 -7.64
C TYR A 134 -9.08 10.51 -7.42
N LEU A 135 -9.20 9.86 -6.26
CA LEU A 135 -8.61 8.55 -5.98
C LEU A 135 -9.70 7.64 -5.42
N GLY A 136 -9.80 6.43 -5.96
CA GLY A 136 -10.77 5.45 -5.48
C GLY A 136 -11.15 4.42 -6.53
N ARG A 137 -12.31 3.80 -6.32
CA ARG A 137 -12.83 2.76 -7.21
C ARG A 137 -13.32 3.33 -8.54
N VAL A 138 -13.03 2.59 -9.60
CA VAL A 138 -13.43 2.95 -10.97
C VAL A 138 -14.91 2.71 -11.18
N ASN A 139 -15.62 3.69 -11.74
CA ASN A 139 -17.01 3.54 -12.18
C ASN A 139 -17.09 3.09 -13.66
N GLN A 140 -18.29 2.73 -14.12
CA GLN A 140 -18.46 2.23 -15.49
C GLN A 140 -18.11 3.29 -16.57
N GLN A 141 -18.44 4.56 -16.34
CA GLN A 141 -18.15 5.64 -17.29
C GLN A 141 -16.63 5.88 -17.44
N GLU A 142 -15.91 5.96 -16.32
CA GLU A 142 -14.45 6.08 -16.26
C GLU A 142 -13.78 4.89 -16.96
N ARG A 143 -14.32 3.68 -16.77
CA ARG A 143 -13.83 2.47 -17.41
C ARG A 143 -13.98 2.56 -18.93
N GLU A 144 -15.15 2.92 -19.45
CA GLU A 144 -15.36 3.04 -20.90
C GLU A 144 -14.50 4.14 -21.54
N LEU A 145 -14.21 5.22 -20.81
CA LEU A 145 -13.47 6.39 -21.33
C LEU A 145 -11.94 6.27 -21.17
N LEU A 146 -11.46 5.75 -20.04
CA LEU A 146 -10.05 5.88 -19.61
C LEU A 146 -9.35 4.55 -19.33
N PHE A 147 -10.04 3.46 -19.03
CA PHE A 147 -9.42 2.25 -18.49
C PHE A 147 -9.87 0.95 -19.17
N CYS A 148 -9.24 -0.17 -18.83
CA CYS A 148 -9.64 -1.52 -19.21
C CYS A 148 -10.66 -2.10 -18.20
N GLU A 149 -11.35 -3.18 -18.57
CA GLU A 149 -12.36 -3.79 -17.70
C GLU A 149 -11.82 -4.34 -16.38
N ASN A 150 -10.56 -4.76 -16.36
CA ASN A 150 -9.94 -5.36 -15.17
C ASN A 150 -9.53 -4.33 -14.12
N THR A 151 -9.55 -3.03 -14.43
CA THR A 151 -9.10 -1.97 -13.54
C THR A 151 -10.11 -1.78 -12.41
N GLN A 152 -9.63 -1.89 -11.18
CA GLN A 152 -10.44 -1.88 -9.96
C GLN A 152 -10.38 -0.55 -9.22
N SER A 153 -9.20 0.06 -9.14
CA SER A 153 -9.00 1.40 -8.60
C SER A 153 -8.33 2.32 -9.61
N SER A 154 -8.59 3.62 -9.49
CA SER A 154 -7.99 4.67 -10.31
C SER A 154 -7.61 5.89 -9.50
N ALA A 155 -6.56 6.56 -9.97
CA ALA A 155 -6.27 7.95 -9.63
C ALA A 155 -6.38 8.81 -10.90
N ILE A 156 -7.15 9.88 -10.84
CA ILE A 156 -7.44 10.76 -11.98
C ILE A 156 -7.10 12.19 -11.57
N TYR A 157 -6.29 12.86 -12.37
CA TYR A 157 -5.82 14.22 -12.13
C TYR A 157 -6.16 15.11 -13.31
N LEU A 158 -6.84 16.22 -13.04
CA LEU A 158 -7.11 17.27 -14.01
C LEU A 158 -5.86 18.11 -14.21
N ILE A 159 -5.49 18.34 -15.47
CA ILE A 159 -4.44 19.28 -15.85
C ILE A 159 -5.13 20.55 -16.34
N GLY A 160 -4.88 21.67 -15.65
CA GLY A 160 -5.61 22.92 -15.84
C GLY A 160 -6.60 23.18 -14.70
N CYS A 161 -7.69 23.88 -14.99
CA CYS A 161 -8.79 24.10 -14.04
C CYS A 161 -10.12 23.66 -14.66
N ALA A 162 -11.16 23.50 -13.85
CA ALA A 162 -12.48 23.09 -14.34
C ALA A 162 -13.06 24.04 -15.41
N GLU A 163 -12.71 25.34 -15.35
CA GLU A 163 -13.12 26.35 -16.34
C GLU A 163 -12.32 26.29 -17.65
N LYS A 164 -11.06 25.82 -17.58
CA LYS A 164 -10.13 25.71 -18.71
C LYS A 164 -9.36 24.39 -18.62
N PRO A 165 -10.03 23.25 -18.85
CA PRO A 165 -9.40 21.94 -18.80
C PRO A 165 -8.46 21.77 -20.00
N VAL A 166 -7.25 21.26 -19.75
CA VAL A 166 -6.23 21.06 -20.79
C VAL A 166 -6.11 19.57 -21.13
N ALA A 167 -5.97 18.74 -20.10
CA ALA A 167 -5.79 17.30 -20.23
C ALA A 167 -6.15 16.58 -18.93
N ILE A 168 -6.22 15.26 -18.98
CA ILE A 168 -6.38 14.39 -17.81
C ILE A 168 -5.22 13.40 -17.77
N LEU A 169 -4.61 13.26 -16.60
CA LEU A 169 -3.66 12.21 -16.29
C LEU A 169 -4.36 11.17 -15.40
N ALA A 170 -4.44 9.93 -15.89
CA ALA A 170 -5.18 8.85 -15.28
C ALA A 170 -4.27 7.64 -15.04
N PHE A 171 -4.37 7.07 -13.85
CA PHE A 171 -3.67 5.87 -13.40
C PHE A 171 -4.69 4.80 -13.02
N GLY A 172 -4.44 3.56 -13.42
CA GLY A 172 -5.29 2.41 -13.11
C GLY A 172 -4.49 1.30 -12.41
N SER A 173 -5.14 0.59 -11.51
CA SER A 173 -4.61 -0.60 -10.86
C SER A 173 -5.63 -1.74 -10.86
N HIS A 174 -5.13 -2.97 -10.87
CA HIS A 174 -5.95 -4.17 -10.64
C HIS A 174 -6.27 -4.41 -9.16
N ASP A 175 -5.61 -3.71 -8.25
CA ASP A 175 -5.87 -3.77 -6.82
C ASP A 175 -6.90 -2.70 -6.42
N GLU A 176 -7.97 -3.10 -5.75
CA GLU A 176 -9.06 -2.22 -5.29
C GLU A 176 -8.60 -1.18 -4.26
N ASN A 177 -7.56 -1.48 -3.48
CA ASN A 177 -7.08 -0.64 -2.38
C ASN A 177 -5.78 0.08 -2.73
N HIS A 178 -5.34 0.01 -3.99
CA HIS A 178 -4.10 0.68 -4.38
C HIS A 178 -4.25 2.20 -4.41
N PHE A 179 -5.36 2.73 -4.92
CA PHE A 179 -5.65 4.17 -4.90
C PHE A 179 -6.74 4.48 -3.88
N GLU A 180 -6.32 4.95 -2.71
CA GLU A 180 -7.22 5.36 -1.63
C GLU A 180 -7.09 6.86 -1.34
N PRO A 181 -8.18 7.56 -0.97
CA PRO A 181 -8.14 8.99 -0.63
C PRO A 181 -7.21 9.34 0.53
N ALA A 182 -6.87 8.37 1.38
CA ALA A 182 -5.97 8.55 2.52
C ALA A 182 -4.48 8.54 2.13
N GLN A 183 -4.15 8.09 0.92
CA GLN A 183 -2.76 8.10 0.44
C GLN A 183 -2.27 9.53 0.17
N ASP A 184 -0.96 9.73 0.31
CA ASP A 184 -0.32 10.99 -0.03
C ASP A 184 -0.15 11.10 -1.55
N ASN A 185 -0.52 12.25 -2.10
CA ASN A 185 -0.53 12.54 -3.54
C ASN A 185 0.52 13.58 -3.91
N LEU A 186 1.35 14.05 -2.97
CA LEU A 186 2.23 15.20 -3.11
C LEU A 186 3.10 15.14 -4.38
N PHE A 187 3.81 14.02 -4.59
CA PHE A 187 4.67 13.86 -5.76
C PHE A 187 3.90 13.90 -7.09
N VAL A 188 2.68 13.39 -7.10
CA VAL A 188 1.82 13.38 -8.30
C VAL A 188 1.31 14.79 -8.58
N LEU A 189 0.89 15.51 -7.55
CA LEU A 189 0.42 16.89 -7.67
C LEU A 189 1.53 17.83 -8.15
N ASP A 190 2.74 17.71 -7.60
CA ASP A 190 3.91 18.46 -8.05
C ASP A 190 4.22 18.18 -9.53
N PHE A 191 4.12 16.91 -9.93
CA PHE A 191 4.30 16.52 -11.32
C PHE A 191 3.20 17.06 -12.24
N VAL A 192 1.92 16.99 -11.83
CA VAL A 192 0.78 17.52 -12.58
C VAL A 192 0.94 19.02 -12.82
N HIS A 193 1.41 19.77 -11.82
CA HIS A 193 1.69 21.20 -11.97
C HIS A 193 2.78 21.46 -13.01
N ALA A 194 3.90 20.74 -12.96
CA ALA A 194 4.96 20.88 -13.96
C ALA A 194 4.50 20.47 -15.37
N LEU A 195 3.69 19.41 -15.46
CA LEU A 195 3.09 18.95 -16.71
C LEU A 195 2.13 20.00 -17.28
N GLN A 196 1.33 20.67 -16.46
CA GLN A 196 0.47 21.76 -16.89
C GLN A 196 1.26 22.88 -17.57
N LEU A 197 2.33 23.35 -16.92
CA LEU A 197 3.20 24.39 -17.49
C LEU A 197 3.77 23.96 -18.83
N ARG A 198 4.24 22.71 -18.92
CA ARG A 198 4.80 22.18 -20.16
C ARG A 198 3.76 22.06 -21.28
N LEU A 199 2.53 21.64 -20.97
CA LEU A 199 1.46 21.55 -21.97
C LEU A 199 1.03 22.93 -22.48
N LEU A 200 1.09 23.97 -21.65
CA LEU A 200 0.83 25.35 -22.07
C LEU A 200 1.89 25.89 -23.04
N GLU A 201 3.15 25.46 -22.93
CA GLU A 201 4.21 25.81 -23.90
C GLU A 201 4.07 25.09 -25.25
N LEU A 202 3.42 23.92 -25.25
CA LEU A 202 3.22 23.09 -26.44
C LEU A 202 1.93 23.44 -27.21
N ALA A 203 1.08 24.30 -26.66
CA ALA A 203 -0.21 24.73 -27.22
C ALA A 203 -0.06 26.00 -28.07
#